data_AF-A0A485M1F8-F1
#
_entry.id   AF-A0A485M1F8-F1
#
_cell.length_a   1.000
_cell.length_b   1.000
_cell.length_c   1.000
_cell.angle_alpha   90.00
_cell.angle_beta   90.00
_cell.angle_gamma   90.00
#
_symmetry.space_group_name_H-M   'P 1'
#
loop_
_entity.id
_entity.type
_entity.pdbx_description
1 polymer ?
#
loop_
_entity_poly.entity_id
_entity_poly.type
_entity_poly.pdbx_seq_one_letter_code
_entity_poly.pdbx_strand_id
1 'polypeptide(L)' 'MEKLIRENIEVTDSDLRLLALNRAQQVKACLMGMQVIDPARIFLVEKNNLSPDEKPGKSKSRAEITLK' A
#
# COMPACT_ATOMS: atom_id res chain seq x y z
N MET A 1 -21.05 9.39 -17.72
CA MET A 1 -20.97 9.80 -16.29
C MET A 1 -19.63 9.45 -15.64
N GLU A 2 -19.07 8.25 -15.85
CA GLU A 2 -17.78 7.86 -15.22
C GLU A 2 -16.60 8.81 -15.48
N LYS A 3 -16.49 9.40 -16.69
CA LYS A 3 -15.42 10.36 -17.02
C LYS A 3 -15.46 11.63 -16.15
N LEU A 4 -16.63 12.25 -16.00
CA LEU A 4 -16.78 13.46 -15.19
C LEU A 4 -16.42 13.23 -13.72
N ILE A 5 -16.74 12.05 -13.20
CA ILE A 5 -16.45 11.68 -11.81
C ILE A 5 -14.93 11.55 -11.59
N ARG A 6 -14.20 10.91 -12.52
CA ARG A 6 -12.74 10.80 -12.42
C ARG A 6 -12.01 12.14 -12.57
N GLU A 7 -12.56 13.06 -13.35
CA GLU A 7 -11.96 14.38 -13.58
C GLU A 7 -12.14 15.34 -12.40
N ASN A 8 -13.14 15.12 -11.53
CA ASN A 8 -13.45 16.01 -10.41
C ASN A 8 -13.15 15.40 -9.03
N ILE A 9 -12.66 14.16 -8.95
CA ILE A 9 -12.18 13.60 -7.68
C ILE A 9 -10.78 14.12 -7.44
N GLU A 10 -10.66 15.05 -6.49
CA GLU A 10 -9.38 15.43 -5.92
C GLU A 10 -8.88 14.28 -5.03
N VAL A 11 -7.74 13.70 -5.40
CA VAL A 11 -7.06 12.71 -4.57
C VAL A 11 -6.12 13.46 -3.63
N THR A 12 -6.43 13.45 -2.34
CA THR A 12 -5.56 14.08 -1.34
C THR A 12 -4.46 13.14 -0.88
N ASP A 13 -3.40 13.70 -0.27
CA ASP A 13 -2.34 12.90 0.35
C ASP A 13 -2.87 11.97 1.46
N SER A 14 -3.95 12.39 2.14
CA SER A 14 -4.65 11.56 3.13
C SER A 14 -5.29 10.34 2.49
N ASP A 15 -5.88 10.48 1.29
CA ASP A 15 -6.47 9.36 0.56
C ASP A 15 -5.39 8.37 0.09
N LEU A 16 -4.24 8.88 -0.37
CA LEU A 16 -3.10 8.05 -0.74
C LEU A 16 -2.54 7.29 0.47
N ARG A 17 -2.51 7.93 1.65
CA ARG A 17 -2.11 7.30 2.92
C ARG A 17 -3.07 6.18 3.31
N LEU A 18 -4.38 6.42 3.27
CA LEU A 18 -5.40 5.41 3.54
C LEU A 18 -5.30 4.23 2.55
N LEU A 19 -5.08 4.52 1.27
CA LEU A 19 -4.91 3.50 0.24
C LEU A 19 -3.66 2.64 0.48
N ALA A 20 -2.54 3.26 0.86
CA ALA A 20 -1.31 2.53 1.21
C ALA A 20 -1.51 1.61 2.42
N LEU A 21 -2.18 2.12 3.45
CA LEU A 21 -2.50 1.35 4.66
C LEU A 21 -3.42 0.16 4.36
N ASN A 22 -4.46 0.37 3.56
CA ASN A 22 -5.39 -0.69 3.16
C ASN A 22 -4.68 -1.81 2.38
N ARG A 23 -3.77 -1.46 1.46
CA ARG A 23 -2.96 -2.42 0.70
C ARG A 23 -2.05 -3.23 1.62
N ALA A 24 -1.38 -2.58 2.56
CA ALA A 24 -0.50 -3.26 3.50
C ALA A 24 -1.29 -4.20 4.44
N GLN A 25 -2.50 -3.80 4.86
CA GLN A 25 -3.41 -4.65 5.64
C GLN A 25 -3.86 -5.88 4.85
N GLN A 26 -4.19 -5.76 3.56
CA GLN A 26 -4.53 -6.91 2.71
C GLN A 26 -3.38 -7.90 2.61
N VAL A 27 -2.14 -7.42 2.45
CA VAL A 27 -0.95 -8.28 2.43
C VAL A 27 -0.79 -9.00 3.77
N LYS A 28 -0.94 -8.29 4.90
CA LYS A 28 -0.92 -8.90 6.24
C LYS A 28 -1.99 -9.99 6.38
N ALA A 29 -3.24 -9.71 5.96
CA ALA A 29 -4.33 -10.68 6.03
C ALA A 29 -4.04 -11.94 5.19
N CYS A 30 -3.48 -11.77 4.00
CA CYS A 30 -3.05 -12.89 3.15
C CYS A 30 -1.96 -13.73 3.84
N LEU A 31 -0.93 -13.09 4.40
CA LEU A 31 0.16 -13.77 5.13
C LEU A 31 -0.35 -14.50 6.38
N MET A 32 -1.31 -13.92 7.11
CA MET A 32 -1.95 -14.57 8.26
C MET A 32 -2.77 -15.80 7.84
N GLY A 33 -3.48 -15.71 6.70
CA GLY A 33 -4.25 -16.84 6.16
C GLY A 33 -3.40 -18.03 5.74
N MET A 34 -2.14 -17.80 5.37
CA MET A 34 -1.20 -18.88 5.04
C MET A 34 -0.70 -19.65 6.28
N GLN A 35 -0.89 -19.13 7.50
CA GLN A 35 -0.43 -19.72 8.78
C GLN A 35 1.07 -20.06 8.86
N VAL A 36 1.89 -19.64 7.90
CA VAL A 36 3.35 -19.88 7.87
C VAL A 36 4.10 -18.91 8.78
N ILE A 37 3.52 -17.75 9.09
CA ILE A 37 4.19 -16.65 9.80
C ILE A 37 3.37 -16.23 11.00
N ASP A 38 4.03 -16.10 12.16
CA ASP A 38 3.41 -15.58 13.38
C ASP A 38 2.96 -14.12 13.17
N PRO A 39 1.69 -13.78 13.41
CA PRO A 39 1.16 -12.43 13.24
C PRO A 39 1.93 -11.36 14.03
N ALA A 40 2.54 -11.72 15.16
CA ALA A 40 3.33 -10.81 16.00
C ALA A 40 4.65 -10.39 15.32
N ARG A 41 5.08 -11.10 14.28
CA ARG A 41 6.29 -10.77 13.49
C ARG A 41 5.99 -9.87 12.28
N ILE A 42 4.72 -9.58 11.99
CA ILE A 42 4.31 -8.77 10.85
C ILE A 42 4.05 -7.33 11.30
N PHE A 43 4.95 -6.44 10.94
CA PHE A 43 4.85 -5.02 11.25
C PHE A 43 4.39 -4.22 10.03
N LEU A 44 3.35 -3.42 10.22
CA LEU A 44 2.89 -2.44 9.24
C LEU A 44 3.69 -1.15 9.46
N VAL A 45 4.60 -0.85 8.54
CA VAL A 45 5.41 0.38 8.59
C VAL A 45 4.88 1.36 7.55
N GLU A 46 4.51 2.54 8.01
CA GLU A 46 4.13 3.62 7.11
C GLU A 46 5.38 4.37 6.64
N LYS A 47 5.51 4.60 5.32
CA LYS A 47 6.57 5.45 4.77
C LYS A 47 6.06 6.89 4.72
N ASN A 48 6.85 7.83 5.26
CA ASN A 48 6.57 9.28 5.18
C ASN A 48 6.63 9.83 3.75
N ASN A 49 7.27 9.14 2.81
CA ASN A 49 7.31 9.55 1.40
C ASN A 49 6.30 8.77 0.57
N LEU A 50 5.35 9.50 0.00
CA LEU A 50 4.33 9.01 -0.95
C LEU A 50 4.91 8.73 -2.36
N SER A 51 6.13 9.21 -2.63
CA SER A 51 6.88 9.01 -3.87
C SER A 51 8.00 7.99 -3.65
N PRO A 52 7.81 6.72 -4.03
CA PRO A 52 8.88 5.72 -3.94
C PRO A 52 9.94 5.95 -5.02
N ASP A 53 11.18 5.56 -4.72
CA ASP A 53 12.29 5.58 -5.70
C ASP A 53 11.88 4.87 -7.00
N GLU A 54 12.09 5.59 -8.11
CA GLU A 54 11.86 5.12 -9.47
C GLU A 54 12.84 4.00 -9.80
N LYS A 55 12.44 2.76 -9.49
CA LYS A 55 13.12 1.55 -9.95
C LYS A 55 12.59 1.21 -11.35
N PRO A 56 13.45 1.03 -12.37
CA PRO A 56 13.01 0.72 -13.72
C PRO A 56 12.16 -0.56 -13.73
N GLY A 57 11.01 -0.51 -14.41
CA GLY A 57 10.08 -1.64 -14.54
C GLY A 57 9.16 -1.90 -13.33
N LYS A 58 9.20 -1.07 -12.28
CA LYS A 58 8.34 -1.26 -11.10
C LYS A 58 7.30 -0.14 -10.96
N SER A 59 6.05 -0.53 -10.71
CA SER A 59 4.98 0.42 -10.43
C SER A 59 5.30 1.29 -9.21
N LYS A 60 4.92 2.58 -9.28
CA LYS A 60 4.93 3.52 -8.15
C LYS A 60 3.92 3.11 -7.07
N SER A 61 2.93 2.30 -7.43
CA SER A 61 1.87 1.81 -6.57
C SER A 61 2.17 0.37 -6.11
N ARG A 62 3.22 0.17 -5.28
CA ARG A 62 3.65 -1.15 -4.80
C ARG A 62 3.72 -1.23 -3.27
N ALA A 63 3.37 -2.38 -2.71
CA ALA A 63 3.70 -2.73 -1.33
C ALA A 63 5.09 -3.37 -1.31
N GLU A 64 6.00 -2.87 -0.47
CA GLU A 64 7.37 -3.39 -0.33
C GLU A 64 7.46 -4.19 0.97
N ILE A 65 7.82 -5.48 0.85
CA ILE A 65 8.06 -6.35 2.00
C ILE A 65 9.56 -6.32 2.29
N THR A 66 9.92 -5.98 3.52
CA THR A 66 11.33 -5.93 3.96
C THR A 66 11.48 -6.84 5.16
N LEU A 67 12.45 -7.74 5.12
CA LEU A 67 12.85 -8.58 6.24
C LEU A 67 14.01 -7.86 6.95
N LYS A 68 13.85 -7.57 8.24
CA LYS A 68 14.92 -7.07 9.11
C LYS A 68 15.35 -8.16 10.08
#